data_AF-A0A7S0AIB5-F1
#
_entry.id   AF-A0A7S0AIB5-F1
#
_cell.length_a   1.000
_cell.length_b   1.000
_cell.length_c   1.000
_cell.angle_alpha   90.00
_cell.angle_beta   90.00
_cell.angle_gamma   90.00
#
_symmetry.space_group_name_H-M   'P 1'
#
loop_
_entity.id
_entity.type
_entity.pdbx_description
1 polymer ?
#
loop_
_entity_poly.entity_id
_entity_poly.type
_entity_poly.pdbx_seq_one_letter_code
_entity_poly.pdbx_strand_id
1 'polypeptide(L)'
;GAGGVLTAPPPPPAPPPDGLPLLLKLEGIEACGDEPWFADTAVRRALRESVIAAHAEQKILVGAPLDEIRRICPSGGRVLGAGGVLRLGGAHLGGYGEADINYAYRQLSRALHPDKNPDIPQAPDAFKRLSEAADELRQGLSEAREVLKALCMAMGGNATPEMLERPQEALLAEASRLLHAVLALSGEGEVPGPALTRAVVAFTSSSAYHQCQAQALLSEWYDQSRLLDLFAGMQLRTAYDCAPKRFRAQFLCTLNRATMAEAKRQNDCVRGNWQAVMMQFPEMGLWRDLREKMRLKVWTPEGEERKETKGSKWDDDEGPRVSAWAKTWRERVRALLPSALEGAAPATDPDVRRLSAALWRDVTQWARTDGDAERHLQLFTGEPSGRAGLLRAAGNASAQVDEWAYVPAVDLFLIICEGIVGITAEGLLADNRPGHDRFSFEDVMAGKHLEKREKEKREKDKDKEKDKDRADKDREKDRDRAKAKDKEKDK
;
A
#
# COMPACT_ATOMS: atom_id res chain seq x y z
N GLY A 1 -44.85 44.40 5.45
CA GLY A 1 -43.59 44.28 6.23
C GLY A 1 -43.19 42.83 6.26
N ALA A 2 -42.14 42.47 5.53
CA ALA A 2 -41.55 41.14 5.58
C ALA A 2 -40.30 41.24 6.46
N GLY A 3 -40.39 40.74 7.69
CA GLY A 3 -39.26 40.66 8.60
C GLY A 3 -38.33 39.55 8.16
N GLY A 4 -37.18 39.90 7.58
CA GLY A 4 -36.12 38.96 7.27
C GLY A 4 -35.51 38.41 8.55
N VAL A 5 -35.63 37.09 8.74
CA VAL A 5 -34.95 36.37 9.82
C VAL A 5 -33.46 36.35 9.50
N LEU A 6 -32.69 37.12 10.26
CA LEU A 6 -31.23 37.09 10.23
C LEU A 6 -30.76 35.74 10.80
N THR A 7 -30.45 34.79 9.93
CA THR A 7 -29.78 33.55 10.32
C THR A 7 -28.33 33.89 10.69
N ALA A 8 -27.94 33.59 11.93
CA ALA A 8 -26.57 33.74 12.38
C ALA A 8 -25.60 32.96 11.47
N PRO A 9 -24.41 33.49 11.17
CA PRO A 9 -23.40 32.77 10.40
C PRO A 9 -23.05 31.46 11.12
N PRO A 10 -22.82 30.36 10.37
CA PRO A 10 -22.44 29.09 10.96
C PRO A 10 -21.15 29.26 11.78
N PRO A 11 -21.03 28.57 12.93
CA PRO A 11 -19.82 28.64 13.75
C PRO A 11 -18.61 28.17 12.92
N PRO A 12 -17.41 28.74 13.17
CA PRO A 12 -16.19 28.28 12.53
C PRO A 12 -15.97 26.79 12.85
N PRO A 13 -15.48 25.99 11.89
CA PRO A 13 -15.18 24.59 12.12
C PRO A 13 -14.20 24.45 13.29
N ALA A 14 -14.46 23.47 14.16
CA ALA A 14 -13.56 23.17 15.28
C ALA A 14 -12.15 22.88 14.75
N PRO A 15 -11.09 23.32 15.44
CA PRO A 15 -9.72 22.97 15.06
C PRO A 15 -9.57 21.44 15.05
N PRO A 16 -8.83 20.89 14.07
CA PRO A 16 -8.60 19.45 14.02
C PRO A 16 -7.90 18.99 15.31
N PRO A 17 -8.26 17.81 15.84
CA PRO A 17 -7.63 17.28 17.06
C PRO A 17 -6.11 17.18 16.88
N ASP A 18 -5.37 17.74 17.83
CA ASP A 18 -3.91 17.71 17.83
C ASP A 18 -3.40 16.29 18.12
N GLY A 19 -2.74 15.69 17.14
CA GLY A 19 -1.99 14.44 17.27
C GLY A 19 -2.67 13.25 16.60
N LEU A 20 -2.03 12.72 15.54
CA LEU A 20 -2.39 11.41 15.02
C LEU A 20 -2.01 10.33 16.05
N PRO A 21 -2.79 9.24 16.13
CA PRO A 21 -2.45 8.14 17.03
C PRO A 21 -1.04 7.64 16.74
N LEU A 22 -0.22 7.53 17.78
CA LEU A 22 1.12 6.95 17.69
C LEU A 22 1.00 5.55 17.10
N LEU A 23 1.53 5.37 15.88
CA LEU A 23 1.50 4.10 15.19
C LEU A 23 2.31 3.06 15.97
N LEU A 24 1.76 1.85 16.09
CA LEU A 24 2.46 0.72 16.71
C LEU A 24 3.74 0.43 15.92
N LYS A 25 4.89 0.62 16.58
CA LYS A 25 6.19 0.19 16.06
C LYS A 25 6.25 -1.34 16.10
N LEU A 26 6.60 -1.94 14.96
CA LEU A 26 6.77 -3.38 14.82
C LEU A 26 8.27 -3.66 14.70
N GLU A 27 8.73 -4.70 15.38
CA GLU A 27 10.15 -5.07 15.37
C GLU A 27 10.61 -5.44 13.95
N GLY A 28 11.69 -4.78 13.49
CA GLY A 28 12.30 -5.02 12.19
C GLY A 28 11.48 -4.53 10.99
N ILE A 29 10.42 -3.74 11.21
CA ILE A 29 9.52 -3.24 10.17
C ILE A 29 9.39 -1.72 10.32
N GLU A 30 9.83 -1.00 9.29
CA GLU A 30 9.79 0.46 9.26
C GLU A 30 8.37 1.00 8.98
N ALA A 31 7.65 0.41 8.03
CA ALA A 31 6.28 0.77 7.67
C ALA A 31 5.41 -0.47 7.37
N CYS A 32 4.12 -0.41 7.69
CA CYS A 32 3.21 -1.56 7.61
C CYS A 32 1.82 -1.16 7.12
N GLY A 33 1.50 -1.56 5.88
CA GLY A 33 0.21 -1.32 5.23
C GLY A 33 0.03 0.11 4.75
N ASP A 34 -1.22 0.46 4.42
CA ASP A 34 -1.60 1.76 3.88
C ASP A 34 -1.69 2.85 4.96
N GLU A 35 -0.63 2.98 5.75
CA GLU A 35 -0.50 4.06 6.70
C GLU A 35 -0.66 5.41 5.97
N PRO A 36 -1.45 6.35 6.52
CA PRO A 36 -1.72 7.63 5.88
C PRO A 36 -0.53 8.59 6.03
N TRP A 37 0.70 8.10 5.91
CA TRP A 37 1.94 8.88 6.01
C TRP A 37 1.89 10.14 5.17
N PHE A 38 1.34 10.02 3.97
CA PHE A 38 1.19 11.13 3.05
C PHE A 38 -0.06 11.97 3.27
N ALA A 39 -1.01 11.60 4.12
CA ALA A 39 -2.02 12.56 4.59
C ALA A 39 -1.57 13.29 5.87
N ASP A 40 -0.57 12.75 6.56
CA ASP A 40 0.00 13.31 7.78
C ASP A 40 0.91 14.51 7.47
N THR A 41 0.45 15.71 7.84
CA THR A 41 1.20 16.95 7.66
C THR A 41 2.51 17.00 8.46
N ALA A 42 2.58 16.33 9.62
CA ALA A 42 3.77 16.27 10.44
C ALA A 42 4.82 15.35 9.81
N VAL A 43 4.41 14.22 9.25
CA VAL A 43 5.31 13.30 8.52
C VAL A 43 5.87 13.97 7.27
N ARG A 44 5.04 14.64 6.47
CA ARG A 44 5.50 15.42 5.30
C ARG A 44 6.50 16.51 5.70
N ARG A 45 6.21 17.24 6.79
CA ARG A 45 7.12 18.27 7.32
C ARG A 45 8.46 17.66 7.74
N ALA A 46 8.44 16.58 8.52
CA ALA A 46 9.65 15.90 8.97
C ALA A 46 10.49 15.37 7.80
N LEU A 47 9.85 14.81 6.77
CA LEU A 47 10.53 14.36 5.56
C LEU A 47 11.20 15.54 4.84
N ARG A 48 10.47 16.65 4.64
CA ARG A 48 11.04 17.86 4.03
C ARG A 48 12.21 18.43 4.81
N GLU A 49 12.09 18.52 6.13
CA GLU A 49 13.18 18.98 7.00
C GLU A 49 14.40 18.06 6.90
N SER A 50 14.19 16.74 6.82
CA SER A 50 15.29 15.78 6.62
C SER A 50 15.99 15.96 5.27
N VAL A 51 15.25 16.33 4.22
CA VAL A 51 15.79 16.64 2.88
C VAL A 51 16.62 17.92 2.92
N ILE A 52 16.10 18.97 3.55
CA ILE A 52 16.83 20.23 3.73
C ILE A 52 18.14 19.98 4.49
N ALA A 53 18.06 19.21 5.58
CA ALA A 53 19.23 18.84 6.37
C ALA A 53 20.25 18.03 5.54
N ALA A 54 19.78 17.04 4.76
CA ALA A 54 20.65 16.23 3.91
C ALA A 54 21.40 17.08 2.87
N HIS A 55 20.73 18.04 2.21
CA HIS A 55 21.39 18.98 1.29
C HIS A 55 22.34 19.93 1.99
N ALA A 56 22.00 20.40 3.19
CA ALA A 56 22.89 21.26 3.98
C ALA A 56 24.16 20.54 4.44
N GLU A 57 24.03 19.25 4.79
CA GLU A 57 25.16 18.39 5.18
C GLU A 57 26.00 17.96 3.96
N GLN A 58 25.37 17.77 2.80
CA GLN A 58 26.03 17.34 1.58
C GLN A 58 26.85 18.47 0.96
N LYS A 59 28.05 18.68 1.49
CA LYS A 59 29.07 19.44 0.77
C LYS A 59 29.41 18.68 -0.51
N ILE A 60 29.25 19.33 -1.66
CA ILE A 60 29.70 18.77 -2.93
C ILE A 60 31.22 18.74 -2.91
N LEU A 61 31.77 17.59 -2.54
CA LEU A 61 33.21 17.34 -2.55
C LEU A 61 33.65 17.15 -4.00
N VAL A 62 34.09 18.24 -4.61
CA VAL A 62 34.61 18.20 -5.98
C VAL A 62 35.96 17.48 -5.96
N GLY A 63 36.06 16.38 -6.69
CA GLY A 63 37.31 15.63 -6.85
C GLY A 63 38.32 16.36 -7.73
N ALA A 64 39.41 15.68 -8.08
CA ALA A 64 40.36 16.21 -9.04
C ALA A 64 39.66 16.51 -10.38
N PRO A 65 39.95 17.65 -11.06
CA PRO A 65 39.24 18.05 -12.27
C PRO A 65 39.19 16.96 -13.35
N LEU A 66 40.28 16.23 -13.55
CA LEU A 66 40.34 15.12 -14.51
C LEU A 66 39.34 14.01 -14.20
N ASP A 67 39.18 13.64 -12.93
CA ASP A 67 38.26 12.58 -12.51
C ASP A 67 36.81 13.04 -12.64
N GLU A 68 36.51 14.30 -12.31
CA GLU A 68 35.18 14.87 -12.52
C GLU A 68 34.81 14.98 -14.00
N ILE A 69 35.74 15.43 -14.85
CA ILE A 69 35.54 15.52 -16.30
C ILE A 69 35.26 14.12 -16.87
N ARG A 70 36.04 13.11 -16.46
CA ARG A 70 35.80 11.70 -16.86
C ARG A 70 34.48 11.16 -16.35
N ARG A 71 34.01 11.60 -15.18
CA ARG A 71 32.70 11.21 -14.63
C ARG A 71 31.55 11.84 -15.43
N ILE A 72 31.64 13.13 -15.77
CA ILE A 72 30.60 13.86 -16.50
C ILE A 72 30.54 13.41 -17.96
N CYS A 73 31.72 13.18 -18.57
CA CYS A 73 31.87 12.72 -19.95
C CYS A 73 32.55 11.34 -19.97
N PRO A 74 31.84 10.27 -19.57
CA PRO A 74 32.43 8.94 -19.54
C PRO A 74 32.72 8.45 -20.96
N SER A 75 33.82 7.70 -21.11
CA SER A 75 34.17 7.07 -22.38
C SER A 75 33.17 5.98 -22.78
N GLY A 76 33.15 5.66 -24.09
CA GLY A 76 32.32 4.58 -24.64
C GLY A 76 30.87 4.98 -24.92
N GLY A 77 30.59 6.26 -25.16
CA GLY A 77 29.26 6.75 -25.55
C GLY A 77 28.21 6.76 -24.44
N ARG A 78 28.59 6.46 -23.19
CA ARG A 78 27.70 6.58 -22.03
C ARG A 78 27.42 8.06 -21.77
N VAL A 79 26.18 8.39 -21.44
CA VAL A 79 25.78 9.75 -21.08
C VAL A 79 25.21 9.72 -19.66
N LEU A 80 25.75 10.56 -18.79
CA LEU A 80 25.24 10.70 -17.44
C LEU A 80 24.01 11.60 -17.44
N GLY A 81 22.93 11.17 -16.77
CA GLY A 81 21.73 11.98 -16.59
C GLY A 81 22.01 13.23 -15.74
N ALA A 82 21.17 14.26 -15.90
CA ALA A 82 21.39 15.58 -15.31
C ALA A 82 21.60 15.56 -13.79
N GLY A 83 20.80 14.77 -13.06
CA GLY A 83 20.95 14.58 -11.61
C GLY A 83 22.30 13.96 -11.24
N GLY A 84 22.77 12.98 -12.02
CA GLY A 84 24.11 12.40 -11.84
C GLY A 84 25.23 13.40 -12.12
N VAL A 85 25.08 14.27 -13.12
CA VAL A 85 26.06 15.31 -13.45
C VAL A 85 26.23 16.29 -12.28
N LEU A 86 25.12 16.82 -11.75
CA LEU A 86 25.12 17.77 -10.62
C LEU A 86 25.17 17.13 -9.24
N ARG A 87 25.11 15.79 -9.15
CA ARG A 87 24.99 15.01 -7.89
C ARG A 87 23.75 15.36 -7.07
N LEU A 88 22.67 15.66 -7.77
CA LEU A 88 21.37 15.98 -7.19
C LEU A 88 20.40 14.84 -7.45
N GLY A 89 19.50 14.63 -6.49
CA GLY A 89 18.49 13.58 -6.53
C GLY A 89 18.95 12.22 -6.01
N GLY A 90 18.02 11.27 -6.02
CA GLY A 90 18.18 9.93 -5.44
C GLY A 90 17.66 9.82 -4.01
N ALA A 91 17.47 8.58 -3.57
CA ALA A 91 16.79 8.23 -2.31
C ALA A 91 17.41 8.88 -1.06
N HIS A 92 18.71 9.16 -1.07
CA HIS A 92 19.42 9.73 0.08
C HIS A 92 19.26 11.26 0.22
N LEU A 93 18.76 11.94 -0.82
CA LEU A 93 18.59 13.39 -0.82
C LEU A 93 17.12 13.84 -0.84
N GLY A 94 16.17 12.93 -1.11
CA GLY A 94 14.73 13.17 -0.98
C GLY A 94 14.11 14.27 -1.87
N GLY A 95 14.87 14.85 -2.80
CA GLY A 95 14.42 15.87 -3.75
C GLY A 95 15.49 16.92 -4.00
N TYR A 96 15.17 17.97 -4.75
CA TYR A 96 16.03 19.14 -4.94
C TYR A 96 15.20 20.32 -5.44
N GLY A 97 15.64 21.52 -5.09
CA GLY A 97 15.08 22.79 -5.54
C GLY A 97 16.07 23.59 -6.39
N GLU A 98 15.64 24.76 -6.81
CA GLU A 98 16.44 25.64 -7.67
C GLU A 98 17.71 26.15 -6.99
N ALA A 99 17.64 26.40 -5.67
CA ALA A 99 18.80 26.76 -4.87
C ALA A 99 19.88 25.66 -4.88
N ASP A 100 19.46 24.39 -4.79
CA ASP A 100 20.35 23.23 -4.78
C ASP A 100 21.03 23.07 -6.14
N ILE A 101 20.28 23.24 -7.25
CA ILE A 101 20.80 23.26 -8.63
C ILE A 101 21.86 24.36 -8.80
N ASN A 102 21.54 25.58 -8.38
CA ASN A 102 22.44 26.73 -8.53
C ASN A 102 23.70 26.57 -7.68
N TYR A 103 23.58 26.03 -6.46
CA TYR A 103 24.72 25.72 -5.62
C TYR A 103 25.63 24.67 -6.27
N ALA A 104 25.06 23.54 -6.71
CA ALA A 104 25.81 22.45 -7.33
C ALA A 104 26.53 22.89 -8.61
N TYR A 105 25.80 23.57 -9.50
CA TYR A 105 26.37 24.13 -10.72
C TYR A 105 27.53 25.08 -10.41
N ARG A 106 27.39 25.96 -9.43
CA ARG A 106 28.45 26.92 -9.06
C ARG A 106 29.70 26.22 -8.51
N GLN A 107 29.57 25.19 -7.68
CA GLN A 107 30.72 24.47 -7.15
C GLN A 107 31.47 23.73 -8.26
N LEU A 108 30.74 23.00 -9.10
CA LEU A 108 31.34 22.20 -10.18
C LEU A 108 31.92 23.10 -11.28
N SER A 109 31.19 24.12 -11.75
CA SER A 109 31.64 25.00 -12.83
C SER A 109 32.95 25.72 -12.49
N ARG A 110 33.13 26.15 -11.23
CA ARG A 110 34.38 26.79 -10.76
C ARG A 110 35.59 25.87 -10.82
N ALA A 111 35.40 24.56 -10.64
CA ALA A 111 36.48 23.58 -10.64
C ALA A 111 36.77 23.06 -12.06
N LEU A 112 35.73 22.92 -12.89
CA LEU A 112 35.81 22.30 -14.22
C LEU A 112 35.93 23.30 -15.37
N HIS A 113 36.07 24.60 -15.06
CA HIS A 113 36.17 25.63 -16.09
C HIS A 113 37.35 25.35 -17.05
N PRO A 114 37.15 25.44 -18.38
CA PRO A 114 38.20 25.13 -19.35
C PRO A 114 39.48 25.96 -19.16
N ASP A 115 39.35 27.26 -18.86
CA ASP A 115 40.50 28.14 -18.61
C ASP A 115 41.38 27.71 -17.43
N LYS A 116 40.82 26.98 -16.46
CA LYS A 116 41.57 26.44 -15.32
C LYS A 116 42.16 25.05 -15.58
N ASN A 117 41.70 24.38 -16.64
CA ASN A 117 42.08 23.02 -17.01
C ASN A 117 42.47 22.94 -18.50
N PRO A 118 43.38 23.81 -18.99
CA PRO A 118 43.72 23.88 -20.41
C PRO A 118 44.44 22.62 -20.93
N ASP A 119 44.99 21.82 -20.02
CA ASP A 119 45.69 20.56 -20.26
C ASP A 119 44.76 19.34 -20.36
N ILE A 120 43.46 19.51 -20.09
CA ILE A 120 42.45 18.45 -20.19
C ILE A 120 41.57 18.70 -21.41
N PRO A 121 41.79 18.00 -22.55
CA PRO A 121 41.08 18.28 -23.80
C PRO A 121 39.55 18.20 -23.69
N GLN A 122 39.02 17.39 -22.77
CA GLN A 122 37.57 17.20 -22.56
C GLN A 122 36.94 18.24 -21.63
N ALA A 123 37.71 19.19 -21.06
CA ALA A 123 37.16 20.19 -20.14
C ALA A 123 36.05 21.07 -20.77
N PRO A 124 36.17 21.56 -22.03
CA PRO A 124 35.09 22.30 -22.69
C PRO A 124 33.80 21.50 -22.81
N ASP A 125 33.88 20.24 -23.22
CA ASP A 125 32.72 19.37 -23.39
C ASP A 125 32.04 19.06 -22.05
N ALA A 126 32.82 18.76 -21.00
CA ALA A 126 32.29 18.53 -19.66
C ALA A 126 31.63 19.78 -19.07
N PHE A 127 32.20 20.97 -19.29
CA PHE A 127 31.62 22.23 -18.83
C PHE A 127 30.31 22.56 -19.56
N LYS A 128 30.26 22.30 -20.88
CA LYS A 128 29.03 22.41 -21.67
C LYS A 128 27.95 21.46 -21.15
N ARG A 129 28.28 20.17 -20.98
CA ARG A 129 27.36 19.16 -20.44
C ARG A 129 26.85 19.53 -19.05
N LEU A 130 27.70 20.09 -18.19
CA LEU A 130 27.31 20.57 -16.86
C LEU A 130 26.26 21.69 -16.93
N SER A 131 26.40 22.61 -17.89
CA SER A 131 25.43 23.70 -18.11
C SER A 131 24.10 23.18 -18.64
N GLU A 132 24.15 22.30 -19.65
CA GLU A 132 22.97 21.61 -20.18
C GLU A 132 22.24 20.83 -19.07
N ALA A 133 22.98 20.12 -18.22
CA ALA A 133 22.40 19.39 -17.08
C ALA A 133 21.69 20.31 -16.08
N ALA A 134 22.24 21.50 -15.82
CA ALA A 134 21.59 22.46 -14.93
C ALA A 134 20.27 22.97 -15.53
N ASP A 135 20.24 23.22 -16.84
CA ASP A 135 19.04 23.66 -17.55
C ASP A 135 17.98 22.54 -17.65
N GLU A 136 18.39 21.29 -17.93
CA GLU A 136 17.54 20.10 -17.88
C GLU A 136 16.85 19.96 -16.51
N LEU A 137 17.59 20.13 -15.41
CA LEU A 137 17.02 20.04 -14.06
C LEU A 137 16.06 21.19 -13.75
N ARG A 138 16.34 22.42 -14.20
CA ARG A 138 15.41 23.56 -14.03
C ARG A 138 14.12 23.34 -14.78
N GLN A 139 14.21 22.85 -16.02
CA GLN A 139 13.06 22.50 -16.83
C GLN A 139 12.23 21.39 -16.18
N GLY A 140 12.88 20.29 -15.76
CA GLY A 140 12.21 19.19 -15.06
C GLY A 140 11.57 19.62 -13.74
N LEU A 141 12.18 20.57 -13.02
CA LEU A 141 11.60 21.17 -11.81
C LEU A 141 10.34 21.99 -12.11
N SER A 142 10.34 22.76 -13.19
CA SER A 142 9.17 23.50 -13.65
C SER A 142 8.02 22.56 -14.01
N GLU A 143 8.30 21.49 -14.75
CA GLU A 143 7.31 20.48 -15.12
C GLU A 143 6.75 19.76 -13.88
N ALA A 144 7.62 19.39 -12.92
CA ALA A 144 7.19 18.76 -11.68
C ALA A 144 6.24 19.65 -10.86
N ARG A 145 6.46 20.97 -10.85
CA ARG A 145 5.55 21.94 -10.22
C ARG A 145 4.18 21.95 -10.89
N GLU A 146 4.12 21.88 -12.22
CA GLU A 146 2.84 21.84 -12.94
C GLU A 146 2.08 20.52 -12.71
N VAL A 147 2.77 19.38 -12.70
CA VAL A 147 2.17 18.08 -12.36
C VAL A 147 1.63 18.11 -10.91
N LEU A 148 2.40 18.65 -9.97
CA LEU A 148 1.99 18.77 -8.58
C LEU A 148 0.74 19.64 -8.42
N LYS A 149 0.68 20.80 -9.09
CA LYS A 149 -0.51 21.66 -9.11
C LYS A 149 -1.73 20.91 -9.65
N ALA A 150 -1.57 20.14 -10.73
CA ALA A 150 -2.65 19.35 -11.32
C ALA A 150 -3.18 18.28 -10.35
N LEU A 151 -2.29 17.56 -9.65
CA LEU A 151 -2.69 16.57 -8.64
C LEU A 151 -3.39 17.22 -7.44
N CYS A 152 -2.87 18.33 -6.91
CA CYS A 152 -3.51 19.07 -5.83
C CYS A 152 -4.93 19.51 -6.23
N MET A 153 -5.07 20.07 -7.44
CA MET A 153 -6.35 20.54 -7.97
C MET A 153 -7.37 19.40 -8.12
N ALA A 154 -6.94 18.25 -8.65
CA ALA A 154 -7.80 17.06 -8.79
C ALA A 154 -8.33 16.57 -7.43
N MET A 155 -7.57 16.80 -6.37
CA MET A 155 -7.93 16.46 -5.00
C MET A 155 -8.60 17.60 -4.22
N GLY A 156 -8.97 18.70 -4.90
CA GLY A 156 -9.69 19.84 -4.34
C GLY A 156 -8.84 20.86 -3.58
N GLY A 157 -7.50 20.74 -3.61
CA GLY A 157 -6.57 21.63 -2.93
C GLY A 157 -5.69 22.46 -3.88
N ASN A 158 -4.74 23.20 -3.31
CA ASN A 158 -3.73 23.96 -4.06
C ASN A 158 -2.33 23.61 -3.54
N ALA A 159 -1.34 23.58 -4.43
CA ALA A 159 0.06 23.40 -4.04
C ALA A 159 0.56 24.65 -3.29
N THR A 160 1.17 24.46 -2.12
CA THR A 160 1.72 25.58 -1.32
C THR A 160 3.10 26.01 -1.86
N PRO A 161 3.56 27.24 -1.58
CA PRO A 161 4.89 27.68 -1.97
C PRO A 161 6.01 26.75 -1.49
N GLU A 162 5.88 26.21 -0.27
CA GLU A 162 6.85 25.28 0.32
C GLU A 162 6.88 23.94 -0.43
N MET A 163 5.73 23.46 -0.89
CA MET A 163 5.67 22.26 -1.74
C MET A 163 6.33 22.51 -3.11
N LEU A 164 6.24 23.73 -3.65
CA LEU A 164 6.79 24.07 -4.96
C LEU A 164 8.32 24.35 -4.93
N GLU A 165 8.91 24.56 -3.76
CA GLU A 165 10.35 24.77 -3.61
C GLU A 165 11.13 23.48 -3.98
N ARG A 166 10.71 22.35 -3.41
CA ARG A 166 11.25 20.99 -3.65
C ARG A 166 10.11 20.01 -3.90
N PRO A 167 9.55 19.96 -5.13
CA PRO A 167 8.27 19.33 -5.41
C PRO A 167 8.29 17.80 -5.37
N GLN A 168 9.43 17.14 -5.37
CA GLN A 168 9.52 15.67 -5.50
C GLN A 168 8.78 14.93 -4.37
N GLU A 169 9.02 15.34 -3.12
CA GLU A 169 8.36 14.78 -1.93
C GLU A 169 6.84 14.98 -2.00
N ALA A 170 6.41 16.23 -2.18
CA ALA A 170 5.01 16.60 -2.29
C ALA A 170 4.32 15.91 -3.48
N LEU A 171 5.01 15.74 -4.61
CA LEU A 171 4.50 15.10 -5.81
C LEU A 171 4.20 13.63 -5.58
N LEU A 172 5.14 12.88 -4.98
CA LEU A 172 4.88 11.48 -4.63
C LEU A 172 3.77 11.36 -3.59
N ALA A 173 3.74 12.27 -2.61
CA ALA A 173 2.73 12.29 -1.56
C ALA A 173 1.31 12.49 -2.12
N GLU A 174 1.12 13.49 -3.00
CA GLU A 174 -0.16 13.77 -3.63
C GLU A 174 -0.58 12.67 -4.62
N ALA A 175 0.37 12.11 -5.38
CA ALA A 175 0.09 10.97 -6.25
C ALA A 175 -0.38 9.74 -5.44
N SER A 176 0.30 9.42 -4.33
CA SER A 176 -0.10 8.33 -3.43
C SER A 176 -1.47 8.59 -2.81
N ARG A 177 -1.71 9.83 -2.33
CA ARG A 177 -2.99 10.23 -1.76
C ARG A 177 -4.14 10.10 -2.77
N LEU A 178 -3.91 10.48 -4.03
CA LEU A 178 -4.89 10.31 -5.10
C LEU A 178 -5.20 8.83 -5.35
N LEU A 179 -4.18 7.97 -5.45
CA LEU A 179 -4.39 6.53 -5.63
C LEU A 179 -5.21 5.92 -4.46
N HIS A 180 -4.85 6.24 -3.22
CA HIS A 180 -5.60 5.77 -2.05
C HIS A 180 -7.04 6.30 -2.05
N ALA A 181 -7.28 7.54 -2.51
CA ALA A 181 -8.63 8.07 -2.63
C ALA A 181 -9.48 7.29 -3.65
N VAL A 182 -8.90 7.01 -4.82
CA VAL A 182 -9.57 6.19 -5.86
C VAL A 182 -9.91 4.80 -5.31
N LEU A 183 -8.96 4.14 -4.65
CA LEU A 183 -9.17 2.81 -4.05
C LEU A 183 -10.20 2.83 -2.93
N ALA A 184 -10.11 3.80 -2.02
CA ALA A 184 -11.03 3.95 -0.89
C ALA A 184 -12.49 4.17 -1.33
N LEU A 185 -12.70 4.89 -2.43
CA LEU A 185 -14.00 5.15 -3.04
C LEU A 185 -14.52 4.00 -3.90
N SER A 186 -13.63 3.27 -4.57
CA SER A 186 -14.00 2.14 -5.44
C SER A 186 -14.28 0.86 -4.65
N GLY A 187 -13.66 0.74 -3.47
CA GLY A 187 -13.60 -0.50 -2.71
C GLY A 187 -12.65 -1.51 -3.34
N GLU A 188 -11.95 -2.28 -2.52
CA GLU A 188 -11.06 -3.35 -2.96
C GLU A 188 -11.52 -4.70 -2.39
N GLY A 189 -11.31 -5.79 -3.13
CA GLY A 189 -11.75 -7.12 -2.70
C GLY A 189 -13.28 -7.29 -2.73
N GLU A 190 -13.83 -7.94 -1.71
CA GLU A 190 -15.26 -8.20 -1.54
C GLU A 190 -15.90 -7.15 -0.64
N VAL A 191 -16.50 -6.13 -1.25
CA VAL A 191 -17.16 -5.03 -0.54
C VAL A 191 -18.66 -5.08 -0.78
N PRO A 192 -19.48 -5.45 0.22
CA PRO A 192 -20.94 -5.38 0.10
C PRO A 192 -21.42 -3.95 -0.13
N GLY A 193 -22.51 -3.78 -0.88
CA GLY A 193 -23.10 -2.47 -1.19
C GLY A 193 -23.34 -1.54 0.03
N PRO A 194 -23.84 -2.06 1.18
CA PRO A 194 -23.96 -1.26 2.40
C PRO A 194 -22.62 -0.70 2.91
N ALA A 195 -21.54 -1.49 2.85
CA ALA A 195 -20.21 -1.07 3.26
C ALA A 195 -19.66 0.01 2.31
N LEU A 196 -19.86 -0.14 1.00
CA LEU A 196 -19.47 0.88 0.03
C LEU A 196 -20.19 2.22 0.25
N THR A 197 -21.47 2.18 0.64
CA THR A 197 -22.24 3.38 0.96
C THR A 197 -21.65 4.11 2.17
N ARG A 198 -21.33 3.39 3.24
CA ARG A 198 -20.67 3.97 4.42
C ARG A 198 -19.27 4.49 4.10
N ALA A 199 -18.53 3.81 3.22
CA ALA A 199 -17.22 4.24 2.79
C ALA A 199 -17.23 5.64 2.18
N VAL A 200 -18.24 5.99 1.37
CA VAL A 200 -18.37 7.35 0.82
C VAL A 200 -18.56 8.38 1.95
N VAL A 201 -19.37 8.06 2.95
CA VAL A 201 -19.58 8.93 4.12
C VAL A 201 -18.28 9.10 4.91
N ALA A 202 -17.57 8.00 5.19
CA ALA A 202 -16.28 8.04 5.87
C ALA A 202 -15.22 8.82 5.08
N PHE A 203 -15.18 8.66 3.77
CA PHE A 203 -14.29 9.39 2.86
C PHE A 203 -14.53 10.89 2.94
N THR A 204 -15.78 11.33 2.78
CA THR A 204 -16.13 12.77 2.85
C THR A 204 -15.89 13.38 4.23
N SER A 205 -15.97 12.58 5.28
CA SER A 205 -15.71 13.00 6.67
C SER A 205 -14.21 13.01 7.03
N SER A 206 -13.35 12.43 6.18
CA SER A 206 -11.92 12.30 6.44
C SER A 206 -11.20 13.63 6.29
N SER A 207 -10.37 13.99 7.27
CA SER A 207 -9.50 15.17 7.17
C SER A 207 -8.55 15.10 5.97
N ALA A 208 -8.17 13.90 5.53
CA ALA A 208 -7.29 13.69 4.37
C ALA A 208 -7.97 13.98 3.02
N TYR A 209 -9.30 13.89 2.96
CA TYR A 209 -10.07 13.90 1.71
C TYR A 209 -11.27 14.84 1.71
N HIS A 210 -11.51 15.62 2.77
CA HIS A 210 -12.68 16.49 2.92
C HIS A 210 -12.89 17.50 1.78
N GLN A 211 -11.83 17.86 1.02
CA GLN A 211 -11.91 18.77 -0.13
C GLN A 211 -12.14 18.04 -1.46
N CYS A 212 -12.01 16.72 -1.47
CA CYS A 212 -12.08 15.92 -2.67
C CYS A 212 -13.53 15.62 -3.05
N GLN A 213 -13.91 15.95 -4.28
CA GLN A 213 -15.22 15.60 -4.83
C GLN A 213 -15.20 14.15 -5.34
N ALA A 214 -15.73 13.21 -4.55
CA ALA A 214 -15.63 11.78 -4.81
C ALA A 214 -16.04 11.35 -6.23
N GLN A 215 -17.23 11.77 -6.69
CA GLN A 215 -17.74 11.39 -8.01
C GLN A 215 -16.94 12.02 -9.16
N ALA A 216 -16.51 13.27 -9.00
CA ALA A 216 -15.69 13.95 -9.99
C ALA A 216 -14.30 13.28 -10.10
N LEU A 217 -13.69 12.91 -8.97
CA LEU A 217 -12.42 12.19 -8.95
C LEU A 217 -12.53 10.83 -9.66
N LEU A 218 -13.56 10.04 -9.35
CA LEU A 218 -13.74 8.73 -9.99
C LEU A 218 -13.98 8.86 -11.50
N SER A 219 -14.74 9.86 -11.93
CA SER A 219 -14.95 10.09 -13.36
C SER A 219 -13.67 10.55 -14.06
N GLU A 220 -12.92 11.49 -13.46
CA GLU A 220 -11.63 11.93 -13.99
C GLU A 220 -10.62 10.76 -14.05
N TRP A 221 -10.61 9.86 -13.06
CA TRP A 221 -9.69 8.72 -13.04
C TRP A 221 -10.01 7.67 -14.10
N TYR A 222 -11.27 7.19 -14.13
CA TYR A 222 -11.64 6.05 -14.95
C TYR A 222 -12.08 6.42 -16.36
N ASP A 223 -12.70 7.59 -16.54
CA ASP A 223 -13.31 7.98 -17.80
C ASP A 223 -12.39 8.90 -18.63
N GLN A 224 -11.39 9.55 -18.01
CA GLN A 224 -10.46 10.46 -18.69
C GLN A 224 -9.00 10.04 -18.51
N SER A 225 -8.16 10.21 -19.54
CA SER A 225 -6.74 9.78 -19.48
C SER A 225 -5.86 10.69 -18.63
N ARG A 226 -6.25 11.97 -18.48
CA ARG A 226 -5.42 13.04 -17.94
C ARG A 226 -4.71 12.69 -16.64
N LEU A 227 -5.43 12.18 -15.63
CA LEU A 227 -4.80 11.84 -14.36
C LEU A 227 -3.78 10.72 -14.49
N LEU A 228 -4.09 9.67 -15.26
CA LEU A 228 -3.16 8.56 -15.45
C LEU A 228 -1.95 8.96 -16.31
N ASP A 229 -2.12 9.90 -17.24
CA ASP A 229 -1.02 10.47 -18.01
C ASP A 229 0.00 11.20 -17.11
N LEU A 230 -0.44 11.80 -15.99
CA LEU A 230 0.47 12.35 -14.97
C LEU A 230 1.34 11.25 -14.33
N PHE A 231 0.80 10.03 -14.16
CA PHE A 231 1.54 8.89 -13.61
C PHE A 231 2.55 8.32 -14.62
N ALA A 232 2.29 8.46 -15.91
CA ALA A 232 3.23 8.06 -16.96
C ALA A 232 4.41 9.04 -17.13
N GLY A 233 4.37 10.20 -16.46
CA GLY A 233 5.37 11.26 -16.62
C GLY A 233 6.70 11.00 -15.88
N MET A 234 7.79 11.46 -16.49
CA MET A 234 9.15 11.39 -15.92
C MET A 234 9.28 12.14 -14.59
N GLN A 235 8.45 13.16 -14.37
CA GLN A 235 8.44 13.96 -13.15
C GLN A 235 8.02 13.11 -11.95
N LEU A 236 6.98 12.28 -12.10
CA LEU A 236 6.56 11.37 -11.04
C LEU A 236 7.57 10.24 -10.84
N ARG A 237 8.21 9.74 -11.91
CA ARG A 237 9.34 8.79 -11.75
C ARG A 237 10.48 9.38 -10.93
N THR A 238 10.87 10.62 -11.25
CA THR A 238 11.94 11.30 -10.53
C THR A 238 11.57 11.48 -9.05
N ALA A 239 10.32 11.83 -8.76
CA ALA A 239 9.80 11.91 -7.40
C ALA A 239 9.84 10.55 -6.67
N TYR A 240 9.41 9.49 -7.35
CA TYR A 240 9.53 8.12 -6.86
C TYR A 240 10.99 7.78 -6.52
N ASP A 241 11.94 7.96 -7.44
CA ASP A 241 13.35 7.62 -7.23
C ASP A 241 14.03 8.46 -6.14
N CYS A 242 13.52 9.67 -5.86
CA CYS A 242 13.99 10.49 -4.76
C CYS A 242 13.45 10.04 -3.40
N ALA A 243 12.34 9.29 -3.35
CA ALA A 243 11.70 8.99 -2.09
C ALA A 243 12.37 7.84 -1.31
N PRO A 244 12.29 7.89 0.04
CA PRO A 244 12.65 6.77 0.89
C PRO A 244 11.99 5.46 0.45
N LYS A 245 12.73 4.35 0.56
CA LYS A 245 12.31 3.04 0.05
C LYS A 245 10.94 2.59 0.56
N ARG A 246 10.61 2.83 1.82
CA ARG A 246 9.29 2.50 2.39
C ARG A 246 8.14 3.13 1.60
N PHE A 247 8.30 4.38 1.20
CA PHE A 247 7.29 5.13 0.46
C PHE A 247 7.22 4.72 -1.01
N ARG A 248 8.38 4.40 -1.61
CA ARG A 248 8.43 3.79 -2.95
C ARG A 248 7.66 2.48 -2.98
N ALA A 249 7.92 1.59 -2.02
CA ALA A 249 7.24 0.30 -1.92
C ALA A 249 5.73 0.46 -1.71
N GLN A 250 5.31 1.35 -0.79
CA GLN A 250 3.89 1.66 -0.58
C GLN A 250 3.23 2.19 -1.86
N PHE A 251 3.85 3.17 -2.53
CA PHE A 251 3.35 3.73 -3.79
C PHE A 251 3.20 2.65 -4.86
N LEU A 252 4.20 1.77 -5.01
CA LEU A 252 4.20 0.69 -5.99
C LEU A 252 3.04 -0.30 -5.77
N CYS A 253 2.83 -0.70 -4.52
CA CYS A 253 1.71 -1.57 -4.15
C CYS A 253 0.37 -0.89 -4.46
N THR A 254 0.20 0.35 -4.02
CA THR A 254 -1.03 1.13 -4.23
C THR A 254 -1.31 1.36 -5.72
N LEU A 255 -0.28 1.66 -6.52
CA LEU A 255 -0.39 1.84 -7.97
C LEU A 255 -0.84 0.54 -8.65
N ASN A 256 -0.26 -0.60 -8.26
CA ASN A 256 -0.68 -1.89 -8.78
C ASN A 256 -2.12 -2.24 -8.40
N ARG A 257 -2.55 -1.94 -7.17
CA ARG A 257 -3.95 -2.13 -6.76
C ARG A 257 -4.90 -1.24 -7.54
N ALA A 258 -4.52 0.01 -7.83
CA ALA A 258 -5.32 0.91 -8.67
C ALA A 258 -5.48 0.35 -10.10
N THR A 259 -4.43 -0.27 -10.66
CA THR A 259 -4.54 -0.97 -11.95
C THR A 259 -5.54 -2.12 -11.88
N MET A 260 -5.54 -2.90 -10.80
CA MET A 260 -6.48 -4.01 -10.63
C MET A 260 -7.91 -3.55 -10.40
N ALA A 261 -8.11 -2.45 -9.66
CA ALA A 261 -9.43 -1.87 -9.49
C ALA A 261 -10.00 -1.40 -10.84
N GLU A 262 -9.16 -0.84 -11.73
CA GLU A 262 -9.57 -0.56 -13.11
C GLU A 262 -9.88 -1.83 -13.90
N ALA A 263 -9.02 -2.85 -13.82
CA ALA A 263 -9.27 -4.15 -14.46
C ALA A 263 -10.63 -4.73 -14.06
N LYS A 264 -10.92 -4.79 -12.76
CA LYS A 264 -12.20 -5.27 -12.22
C LYS A 264 -13.38 -4.45 -12.75
N ARG A 265 -13.24 -3.13 -12.86
CA ARG A 265 -14.29 -2.25 -13.41
C ARG A 265 -14.50 -2.43 -14.92
N GLN A 266 -13.47 -2.81 -15.67
CA GLN A 266 -13.47 -2.90 -17.13
C GLN A 266 -13.38 -4.35 -17.65
N ASN A 267 -14.01 -5.32 -16.95
CA ASN A 267 -14.04 -6.73 -17.34
C ASN A 267 -12.64 -7.32 -17.60
N ASP A 268 -11.76 -7.18 -16.61
CA ASP A 268 -10.36 -7.63 -16.59
C ASP A 268 -9.45 -6.97 -17.64
N CYS A 269 -9.88 -5.85 -18.23
CA CYS A 269 -9.08 -5.03 -19.14
C CYS A 269 -8.63 -3.72 -18.49
N VAL A 270 -7.51 -3.15 -18.93
CA VAL A 270 -7.09 -1.80 -18.53
C VAL A 270 -6.84 -0.96 -19.77
N ARG A 271 -7.07 0.35 -19.69
CA ARG A 271 -6.87 1.23 -20.85
C ARG A 271 -5.39 1.35 -21.24
N GLY A 272 -5.15 1.70 -22.50
CA GLY A 272 -3.81 1.70 -23.11
C GLY A 272 -2.77 2.56 -22.38
N ASN A 273 -3.19 3.66 -21.74
CA ASN A 273 -2.30 4.56 -20.98
C ASN A 273 -1.57 3.85 -19.83
N TRP A 274 -2.11 2.75 -19.28
CA TRP A 274 -1.40 1.95 -18.29
C TRP A 274 -0.10 1.35 -18.80
N GLN A 275 0.05 1.13 -20.11
CA GLN A 275 1.32 0.66 -20.68
C GLN A 275 2.44 1.68 -20.43
N ALA A 276 2.15 2.97 -20.58
CA ALA A 276 3.12 4.02 -20.29
C ALA A 276 3.50 4.06 -18.80
N VAL A 277 2.51 3.89 -17.91
CA VAL A 277 2.75 3.80 -16.46
C VAL A 277 3.60 2.57 -16.11
N MET A 278 3.30 1.40 -16.66
CA MET A 278 4.08 0.18 -16.41
C MET A 278 5.51 0.28 -16.96
N MET A 279 5.71 0.92 -18.11
CA MET A 279 7.06 1.24 -18.60
C MET A 279 7.80 2.20 -17.67
N GLN A 280 7.08 3.14 -17.05
CA GLN A 280 7.66 4.09 -16.13
C GLN A 280 8.04 3.46 -14.77
N PHE A 281 7.31 2.43 -14.34
CA PHE A 281 7.51 1.69 -13.08
C PHE A 281 7.68 0.18 -13.33
N PRO A 282 8.80 -0.25 -13.94
CA PRO A 282 9.06 -1.67 -14.20
C PRO A 282 9.08 -2.54 -12.94
N GLU A 283 9.33 -1.94 -11.76
CA GLU A 283 9.22 -2.60 -10.46
C GLU A 283 7.82 -3.19 -10.21
N MET A 284 6.77 -2.69 -10.88
CA MET A 284 5.43 -3.26 -10.82
C MET A 284 5.40 -4.69 -11.37
N GLY A 285 6.22 -4.99 -12.38
CA GLY A 285 6.34 -6.33 -12.94
C GLY A 285 6.88 -7.33 -11.92
N LEU A 286 7.91 -6.93 -11.16
CA LEU A 286 8.41 -7.73 -10.04
C LEU A 286 7.32 -7.90 -8.98
N TRP A 287 6.64 -6.83 -8.58
CA TRP A 287 5.58 -6.97 -7.59
C TRP A 287 4.46 -7.93 -8.04
N ARG A 288 4.01 -7.82 -9.29
CA ARG A 288 2.99 -8.71 -9.87
C ARG A 288 3.42 -10.17 -9.91
N ASP A 289 4.65 -10.45 -10.29
CA ASP A 289 5.18 -11.82 -10.32
C ASP A 289 5.18 -12.44 -8.90
N LEU A 290 5.61 -11.70 -7.88
CA LEU A 290 5.51 -12.17 -6.49
C LEU A 290 4.06 -12.44 -6.08
N ARG A 291 3.13 -11.55 -6.45
CA ARG A 291 1.70 -11.75 -6.16
C ARG A 291 1.13 -12.98 -6.83
N GLU A 292 1.51 -13.26 -8.08
CA GLU A 292 1.07 -14.46 -8.78
C GLU A 292 1.61 -15.72 -8.12
N LYS A 293 2.90 -15.74 -7.76
CA LYS A 293 3.48 -16.84 -6.98
C LYS A 293 2.76 -17.05 -5.65
N MET A 294 2.39 -15.97 -4.95
CA MET A 294 1.58 -16.06 -3.73
C MET A 294 0.17 -16.60 -4.01
N ARG A 295 -0.47 -16.19 -5.10
CA ARG A 295 -1.78 -16.71 -5.53
C ARG A 295 -1.70 -18.23 -5.77
N LEU A 296 -0.66 -18.71 -6.44
CA LEU A 296 -0.41 -20.15 -6.63
C LEU A 296 -0.17 -20.90 -5.30
N LYS A 297 0.42 -20.26 -4.28
CA LYS A 297 0.52 -20.84 -2.93
C LYS A 297 -0.84 -20.91 -2.22
N VAL A 298 -1.71 -19.93 -2.45
CA VAL A 298 -3.03 -19.85 -1.83
C VAL A 298 -3.98 -20.90 -2.39
N TRP A 299 -3.99 -21.06 -3.71
CA TRP A 299 -4.94 -21.91 -4.43
C TRP A 299 -4.30 -23.24 -4.85
N THR A 300 -4.91 -24.37 -4.48
CA THR A 300 -4.42 -25.68 -4.95
C THR A 300 -4.88 -25.91 -6.38
N PRO A 301 -3.97 -26.21 -7.33
CA PRO A 301 -4.36 -26.54 -8.70
C PRO A 301 -5.37 -27.68 -8.72
N GLU A 302 -6.40 -27.57 -9.57
CA GLU A 302 -7.39 -28.62 -9.76
C GLU A 302 -6.72 -29.87 -10.38
N GLY A 303 -6.14 -30.75 -9.56
CA GLY A 303 -5.59 -32.01 -10.08
C GLY A 303 -4.68 -32.81 -9.14
N GLU A 304 -3.93 -32.17 -8.24
CA GLU A 304 -2.83 -32.86 -7.57
C GLU A 304 -3.24 -33.70 -6.35
N GLU A 305 -4.42 -33.48 -5.76
CA GLU A 305 -4.85 -34.19 -4.54
C GLU A 305 -6.29 -34.71 -4.59
N ARG A 306 -6.68 -35.42 -5.65
CA ARG A 306 -7.80 -36.38 -5.57
C ARG A 306 -7.34 -37.72 -4.97
N LYS A 307 -6.61 -37.69 -3.85
CA LYS A 307 -6.63 -38.88 -2.98
C LYS A 307 -8.04 -38.93 -2.41
N GLU A 308 -8.78 -39.97 -2.77
CA GLU A 308 -10.17 -40.26 -2.39
C GLU A 308 -10.36 -40.37 -0.87
N THR A 309 -10.13 -39.30 -0.13
CA THR A 309 -10.69 -39.18 1.21
C THR A 309 -12.20 -39.16 1.01
N LYS A 310 -12.87 -40.22 1.46
CA LYS A 310 -14.33 -40.35 1.48
C LYS A 310 -14.94 -39.30 2.42
N GLY A 311 -14.79 -38.02 2.08
CA GLY A 311 -15.51 -36.93 2.68
C GLY A 311 -17.00 -37.13 2.46
N SER A 312 -17.79 -36.84 3.49
CA SER A 312 -19.24 -36.79 3.40
C SER A 312 -19.63 -35.92 2.20
N LYS A 313 -20.45 -36.46 1.29
CA LYS A 313 -21.03 -35.76 0.12
C LYS A 313 -21.75 -34.44 0.48
N TRP A 314 -22.02 -34.20 1.77
CA TRP A 314 -22.66 -33.00 2.28
C TRP A 314 -21.67 -31.91 2.71
N ASP A 315 -20.37 -32.20 2.76
CA ASP A 315 -19.30 -31.24 3.05
C ASP A 315 -18.57 -30.80 1.77
N ASP A 316 -19.13 -31.08 0.59
CA ASP A 316 -18.69 -30.51 -0.68
C ASP A 316 -19.07 -29.02 -0.68
N ASP A 317 -18.27 -28.24 0.04
CA ASP A 317 -18.22 -26.78 -0.05
C ASP A 317 -17.85 -26.47 -1.50
N GLU A 318 -18.83 -26.10 -2.33
CA GLU A 318 -18.70 -25.86 -3.79
C GLU A 318 -17.73 -24.71 -4.15
N GLY A 319 -17.01 -24.17 -3.16
CA GLY A 319 -16.04 -23.11 -3.33
C GLY A 319 -14.67 -23.58 -3.83
N PRO A 320 -13.89 -22.66 -4.43
CA PRO A 320 -12.53 -22.96 -4.87
C PRO A 320 -11.65 -23.42 -3.70
N ARG A 321 -10.88 -24.48 -3.95
CA ARG A 321 -10.03 -25.13 -2.93
C ARG A 321 -8.80 -24.27 -2.63
N VAL A 322 -8.65 -23.90 -1.36
CA VAL A 322 -7.45 -23.25 -0.84
C VAL A 322 -6.52 -24.24 -0.16
N SER A 323 -5.22 -23.94 -0.17
CA SER A 323 -4.21 -24.70 0.56
C SER A 323 -4.47 -24.68 2.07
N ALA A 324 -4.01 -25.71 2.78
CA ALA A 324 -4.14 -25.78 4.24
C ALA A 324 -3.50 -24.57 4.95
N TRP A 325 -2.39 -24.08 4.40
CA TRP A 325 -1.74 -22.85 4.84
C TRP A 325 -2.67 -21.64 4.71
N ALA A 326 -3.24 -21.42 3.53
CA ALA A 326 -4.14 -20.29 3.30
C ALA A 326 -5.44 -20.41 4.11
N LYS A 327 -5.98 -21.63 4.28
CA LYS A 327 -7.17 -21.88 5.13
C LYS A 327 -6.96 -21.37 6.55
N THR A 328 -5.80 -21.70 7.15
CA THR A 328 -5.43 -21.25 8.50
C THR A 328 -5.40 -19.72 8.60
N TRP A 329 -4.77 -19.06 7.64
CA TRP A 329 -4.69 -17.60 7.62
C TRP A 329 -6.04 -16.92 7.36
N ARG A 330 -6.87 -17.47 6.47
CA ARG A 330 -8.23 -16.98 6.20
C ARG A 330 -9.12 -17.08 7.45
N GLU A 331 -9.00 -18.14 8.24
CA GLU A 331 -9.74 -18.28 9.50
C GLU A 331 -9.29 -17.26 10.55
N ARG A 332 -7.98 -17.01 10.66
CA ARG A 332 -7.42 -15.97 11.55
C ARG A 332 -7.91 -14.57 11.17
N VAL A 333 -7.89 -14.24 9.88
CA VAL A 333 -8.36 -12.94 9.37
C VAL A 333 -9.85 -12.74 9.64
N ARG A 334 -10.69 -13.76 9.39
CA ARG A 334 -12.12 -13.70 9.73
C ARG A 334 -12.35 -13.50 11.23
N ALA A 335 -11.58 -14.17 12.09
CA ALA A 335 -11.72 -14.02 13.53
C ALA A 335 -11.35 -12.61 14.04
N LEU A 336 -10.40 -11.93 13.38
CA LEU A 336 -9.89 -10.63 13.80
C LEU A 336 -10.69 -9.44 13.24
N LEU A 337 -11.05 -9.50 11.95
CA LEU A 337 -11.71 -8.39 11.26
C LEU A 337 -13.21 -8.29 11.58
N PRO A 338 -13.76 -7.07 11.61
CA PRO A 338 -15.20 -6.87 11.79
C PRO A 338 -16.00 -7.39 10.60
N SER A 339 -17.29 -7.68 10.83
CA SER A 339 -18.23 -7.93 9.74
C SER A 339 -18.43 -6.67 8.91
N ALA A 340 -18.56 -6.84 7.59
CA ALA A 340 -18.87 -5.76 6.65
C ALA A 340 -20.12 -4.94 7.02
N LEU A 341 -21.05 -5.53 7.78
CA LEU A 341 -22.28 -4.88 8.22
C LEU A 341 -22.09 -4.01 9.47
N GLU A 342 -21.04 -4.27 10.25
CA GLU A 342 -20.77 -3.62 11.54
C GLU A 342 -19.75 -2.49 11.43
N GLY A 343 -18.90 -2.50 10.39
CA GLY A 343 -17.92 -1.46 10.13
C GLY A 343 -16.64 -2.03 9.51
N ALA A 344 -15.53 -1.33 9.72
CA ALA A 344 -14.21 -1.76 9.29
C ALA A 344 -13.16 -1.44 10.36
N ALA A 345 -12.08 -2.22 10.39
CA ALA A 345 -10.90 -1.94 11.22
C ALA A 345 -9.95 -1.03 10.45
N PRO A 346 -9.50 0.11 11.01
CA PRO A 346 -8.57 0.99 10.31
C PRO A 346 -7.26 0.25 10.01
N ALA A 347 -6.55 0.65 8.95
CA ALA A 347 -5.23 0.07 8.63
C ALA A 347 -4.18 0.28 9.75
N THR A 348 -4.43 1.22 10.66
CA THR A 348 -3.61 1.53 11.83
C THR A 348 -3.96 0.69 13.07
N ASP A 349 -4.98 -0.16 13.01
CA ASP A 349 -5.40 -1.04 14.10
C ASP A 349 -4.21 -1.94 14.56
N PRO A 350 -3.85 -1.93 15.86
CA PRO A 350 -2.69 -2.67 16.36
C PRO A 350 -2.73 -4.17 16.06
N ASP A 351 -3.90 -4.79 16.13
CA ASP A 351 -4.06 -6.23 15.92
C ASP A 351 -3.99 -6.58 14.44
N VAL A 352 -4.56 -5.73 13.55
CA VAL A 352 -4.38 -5.87 12.10
C VAL A 352 -2.91 -5.77 11.70
N ARG A 353 -2.18 -4.79 12.25
CA ARG A 353 -0.74 -4.59 11.99
C ARG A 353 0.08 -5.80 12.44
N ARG A 354 -0.13 -6.29 13.67
CA ARG A 354 0.56 -7.48 14.17
C ARG A 354 0.24 -8.73 13.34
N LEU A 355 -1.02 -8.91 12.94
CA LEU A 355 -1.41 -10.02 12.08
C LEU A 355 -0.72 -9.94 10.72
N SER A 356 -0.68 -8.76 10.09
CA SER A 356 0.02 -8.58 8.81
C SER A 356 1.53 -8.80 8.91
N ALA A 357 2.17 -8.40 10.01
CA ALA A 357 3.59 -8.66 10.25
C ALA A 357 3.88 -10.16 10.42
N ALA A 358 3.04 -10.87 11.17
CA ALA A 358 3.13 -12.32 11.32
C ALA A 358 2.94 -13.04 9.98
N LEU A 359 1.94 -12.61 9.20
CA LEU A 359 1.67 -13.14 7.86
C LEU A 359 2.83 -12.88 6.89
N TRP A 360 3.41 -11.69 6.94
CA TRP A 360 4.57 -11.33 6.12
C TRP A 360 5.80 -12.18 6.46
N ARG A 361 6.03 -12.48 7.74
CA ARG A 361 7.12 -13.38 8.16
C ARG A 361 6.95 -14.78 7.54
N ASP A 362 5.75 -15.34 7.58
CA ASP A 362 5.47 -16.64 6.94
C ASP A 362 5.65 -16.59 5.42
N VAL A 363 5.17 -15.53 4.77
CA VAL A 363 5.30 -15.32 3.32
C VAL A 363 6.76 -15.20 2.91
N THR A 364 7.54 -14.39 3.63
CA THR A 364 8.96 -14.17 3.32
C THR A 364 9.81 -15.41 3.58
N GLN A 365 9.49 -16.19 4.61
CA GLN A 365 10.12 -17.49 4.82
C GLN A 365 9.86 -18.42 3.63
N TRP A 366 8.60 -18.57 3.22
CA TRP A 366 8.24 -19.38 2.05
C TRP A 366 8.92 -18.88 0.77
N ALA A 367 8.91 -17.56 0.52
CA ALA A 367 9.49 -16.96 -0.68
C ALA A 367 11.00 -17.23 -0.81
N ARG A 368 11.71 -17.37 0.32
CA ARG A 368 13.14 -17.71 0.39
C ARG A 368 13.42 -19.20 0.21
N THR A 369 12.50 -20.08 0.63
CA THR A 369 12.73 -21.54 0.59
C THR A 369 12.09 -22.19 -0.63
N ASP A 370 10.77 -22.12 -0.74
CA ASP A 370 10.00 -22.92 -1.71
C ASP A 370 9.44 -22.07 -2.86
N GLY A 371 9.35 -20.74 -2.67
CA GLY A 371 8.71 -19.83 -3.62
C GLY A 371 9.62 -19.30 -4.73
N ASP A 372 10.94 -19.49 -4.62
CA ASP A 372 11.95 -18.93 -5.55
C ASP A 372 11.71 -17.43 -5.84
N ALA A 373 11.46 -16.65 -4.79
CA ALA A 373 11.01 -15.26 -4.92
C ALA A 373 11.87 -14.27 -4.12
N GLU A 374 13.10 -14.66 -3.78
CA GLU A 374 14.02 -13.82 -3.01
C GLU A 374 14.34 -12.49 -3.70
N ARG A 375 14.50 -12.49 -5.03
CA ARG A 375 14.71 -11.26 -5.82
C ARG A 375 13.56 -10.25 -5.61
N HIS A 376 12.34 -10.73 -5.50
CA HIS A 376 11.16 -9.87 -5.34
C HIS A 376 11.09 -9.24 -3.95
N LEU A 377 11.56 -9.95 -2.93
CA LEU A 377 11.63 -9.43 -1.56
C LEU A 377 12.52 -8.19 -1.44
N GLN A 378 13.50 -8.02 -2.35
CA GLN A 378 14.38 -6.84 -2.38
C GLN A 378 13.62 -5.52 -2.58
N LEU A 379 12.41 -5.54 -3.15
CA LEU A 379 11.54 -4.35 -3.22
C LEU A 379 11.17 -3.82 -1.83
N PHE A 380 11.06 -4.71 -0.85
CA PHE A 380 10.50 -4.43 0.48
C PHE A 380 11.55 -4.39 1.60
N THR A 381 12.73 -4.96 1.38
CA THR A 381 13.82 -4.97 2.37
C THR A 381 14.26 -3.56 2.75
N GLY A 382 14.67 -3.33 4.00
CA GLY A 382 15.29 -2.08 4.46
C GLY A 382 16.44 -1.61 3.56
N GLU A 383 16.66 -0.30 3.45
CA GLU A 383 17.92 0.18 2.86
C GLU A 383 19.07 -0.13 3.82
N PRO A 384 20.20 -0.68 3.34
CA PRO A 384 21.39 -0.83 4.17
C PRO A 384 21.86 0.57 4.55
N SER A 385 21.43 1.04 5.71
CA SER A 385 21.72 2.38 6.17
C SER A 385 23.23 2.53 6.24
N GLY A 386 23.83 3.40 5.40
CA GLY A 386 25.29 3.63 5.41
C GLY A 386 25.80 4.01 6.80
N ARG A 387 24.95 4.68 7.60
CA ARG A 387 25.20 4.95 9.03
C ARG A 387 25.15 3.71 9.91
N ALA A 388 24.25 2.77 9.67
CA ALA A 388 24.21 1.51 10.41
C ALA A 388 25.44 0.66 10.09
N GLY A 389 25.95 0.68 8.85
CA GLY A 389 27.23 0.05 8.51
C GLY A 389 28.39 0.57 9.36
N LEU A 390 28.47 1.89 9.53
CA LEU A 390 29.49 2.54 10.37
C LEU A 390 29.28 2.29 11.88
N LEU A 391 28.04 2.32 12.38
CA LEU A 391 27.73 2.04 13.79
C LEU A 391 27.92 0.55 14.16
N ARG A 392 27.66 -0.36 13.21
CA ARG A 392 27.92 -1.79 13.37
C ARG A 392 29.42 -2.08 13.37
N ALA A 393 30.20 -1.34 12.57
CA ALA A 393 31.66 -1.36 12.64
C ALA A 393 32.19 -0.80 13.98
N ALA A 394 31.45 0.11 14.61
CA ALA A 394 31.77 0.67 15.93
C ALA A 394 31.36 -0.24 17.12
N GLY A 395 30.96 -1.49 16.88
CA GLY A 395 30.67 -2.48 17.93
C GLY A 395 29.36 -2.28 18.68
N ASN A 396 28.49 -1.37 18.22
CA ASN A 396 27.21 -1.11 18.88
C ASN A 396 26.16 -2.13 18.40
N ALA A 397 26.16 -3.31 19.03
CA ALA A 397 25.32 -4.45 18.66
C ALA A 397 23.80 -4.23 18.84
N SER A 398 23.38 -3.12 19.45
CA SER A 398 21.98 -2.83 19.78
C SER A 398 21.21 -2.02 18.74
N ALA A 399 21.87 -1.53 17.68
CA ALA A 399 21.16 -0.88 16.57
C ALA A 399 20.44 -1.95 15.74
N GLN A 400 19.20 -2.28 16.11
CA GLN A 400 18.32 -3.10 15.27
C GLN A 400 18.16 -2.41 13.92
N VAL A 401 18.63 -3.08 12.86
CA VAL A 401 18.38 -2.66 11.49
C VAL A 401 17.02 -3.20 11.12
N ASP A 402 16.12 -2.33 10.66
CA ASP A 402 14.85 -2.77 10.11
C ASP A 402 15.11 -3.70 8.92
N GLU A 403 14.68 -4.96 9.04
CA GLU A 403 14.79 -5.94 7.95
C GLU A 403 13.91 -5.50 6.77
N TRP A 404 12.77 -4.89 7.06
CA TRP A 404 11.75 -4.50 6.09
C TRP A 404 11.51 -2.98 6.11
N ALA A 405 11.71 -2.33 4.97
CA ALA A 405 11.27 -0.95 4.75
C ALA A 405 9.74 -0.87 4.71
N TYR A 406 9.08 -1.89 4.18
CA TYR A 406 7.62 -1.88 4.02
C TYR A 406 7.02 -3.28 4.02
N VAL A 407 5.90 -3.46 4.72
CA VAL A 407 5.05 -4.65 4.65
C VAL A 407 3.78 -4.34 3.86
N PRO A 408 3.49 -5.02 2.74
CA PRO A 408 2.33 -4.74 1.88
C PRO A 408 1.03 -5.33 2.45
N ALA A 409 0.66 -4.96 3.69
CA ALA A 409 -0.40 -5.60 4.48
C ALA A 409 -1.73 -5.75 3.73
N VAL A 410 -2.19 -4.67 3.07
CA VAL A 410 -3.42 -4.66 2.29
C VAL A 410 -3.39 -5.70 1.17
N ASP A 411 -2.31 -5.73 0.39
CA ASP A 411 -2.15 -6.70 -0.68
C ASP A 411 -2.10 -8.14 -0.17
N LEU A 412 -1.43 -8.38 0.98
CA LEU A 412 -1.40 -9.71 1.60
C LEU A 412 -2.81 -10.21 1.91
N PHE A 413 -3.65 -9.35 2.49
CA PHE A 413 -5.03 -9.69 2.79
C PHE A 413 -5.86 -9.89 1.53
N LEU A 414 -5.73 -9.03 0.52
CA LEU A 414 -6.46 -9.16 -0.74
C LEU A 414 -6.09 -10.43 -1.52
N ILE A 415 -4.83 -10.89 -1.44
CA ILE A 415 -4.38 -12.11 -2.12
C ILE A 415 -4.79 -13.36 -1.34
N ILE A 416 -4.49 -13.42 -0.04
CA ILE A 416 -4.68 -14.63 0.77
C ILE A 416 -6.14 -14.81 1.17
N CYS A 417 -6.88 -13.70 1.29
CA CYS A 417 -8.28 -13.67 1.66
C CYS A 417 -9.17 -13.14 0.52
N GLU A 418 -8.76 -13.36 -0.73
CA GLU A 418 -9.59 -13.15 -1.92
C GLU A 418 -10.97 -13.82 -1.70
N GLY A 419 -12.06 -13.13 -2.00
CA GLY A 419 -13.42 -13.63 -1.73
C GLY A 419 -13.90 -13.51 -0.26
N ILE A 420 -13.12 -12.92 0.65
CA ILE A 420 -13.47 -12.76 2.07
C ILE A 420 -13.27 -11.33 2.54
N VAL A 421 -12.12 -10.72 2.21
CA VAL A 421 -11.75 -9.40 2.70
C VAL A 421 -12.21 -8.34 1.72
N GLY A 422 -12.79 -7.28 2.28
CA GLY A 422 -13.06 -6.02 1.60
C GLY A 422 -12.28 -4.89 2.25
N ILE A 423 -11.91 -3.89 1.46
CA ILE A 423 -11.20 -2.70 1.94
C ILE A 423 -11.90 -1.47 1.39
N THR A 424 -12.10 -0.48 2.25
CA THR A 424 -12.81 0.76 1.93
C THR A 424 -12.16 1.95 2.63
N ALA A 425 -12.71 3.15 2.45
CA ALA A 425 -12.33 4.33 3.23
C ALA A 425 -12.47 4.14 4.77
N GLU A 426 -13.33 3.24 5.24
CA GLU A 426 -13.46 2.93 6.68
C GLU A 426 -12.29 2.06 7.19
N GLY A 427 -11.63 1.31 6.30
CA GLY A 427 -10.60 0.33 6.64
C GLY A 427 -10.89 -1.06 6.07
N LEU A 428 -10.39 -2.09 6.77
CA LEU A 428 -10.49 -3.51 6.40
C LEU A 428 -11.70 -4.17 7.07
N LEU A 429 -12.43 -4.97 6.31
CA LEU A 429 -13.58 -5.74 6.77
C LEU A 429 -13.51 -7.16 6.21
N ALA A 430 -14.28 -8.08 6.82
CA ALA A 430 -14.42 -9.44 6.33
C ALA A 430 -15.90 -9.81 6.14
N ASP A 431 -16.15 -10.74 5.22
CA ASP A 431 -17.43 -11.40 5.05
C ASP A 431 -17.70 -12.35 6.23
N ASN A 432 -18.11 -11.74 7.34
CA ASN A 432 -18.51 -12.40 8.58
C ASN A 432 -20.02 -12.21 8.78
N ARG A 433 -20.64 -13.18 9.48
CA ARG A 433 -22.05 -13.09 9.87
C ARG A 433 -22.29 -11.89 10.81
N PRO A 434 -23.48 -11.28 10.79
CA PRO A 434 -23.86 -10.29 11.80
C PRO A 434 -23.72 -10.86 13.22
N GLY A 435 -23.23 -10.04 14.16
CA GLY A 435 -23.00 -10.45 15.56
C GLY A 435 -21.75 -11.31 15.76
N HIS A 436 -20.78 -11.22 14.84
CA HIS A 436 -19.53 -11.98 14.93
C HIS A 436 -18.63 -11.43 16.03
N ASP A 437 -18.20 -12.31 16.94
CA ASP A 437 -17.27 -11.95 17.99
C ASP A 437 -15.84 -11.83 17.44
N ARG A 438 -15.27 -10.63 17.52
CA ARG A 438 -13.86 -10.38 17.20
C ARG A 438 -12.94 -10.93 18.27
N PHE A 439 -11.78 -11.42 17.85
CA PHE A 439 -10.71 -11.88 18.72
C PHE A 439 -9.49 -10.95 18.58
N SER A 440 -8.74 -10.78 19.67
CA SER A 440 -7.46 -10.06 19.62
C SER A 440 -6.42 -10.83 18.82
N PHE A 441 -5.32 -10.17 18.43
CA PHE A 441 -4.20 -10.83 17.78
C PHE A 441 -3.68 -12.03 18.57
N GLU A 442 -3.49 -11.87 19.89
CA GLU A 442 -2.96 -12.94 20.75
C GLU A 442 -3.91 -14.15 20.79
N ASP A 443 -5.22 -13.92 20.90
CA ASP A 443 -6.23 -14.97 20.94
C ASP A 443 -6.36 -15.71 19.60
N VAL A 444 -6.25 -14.98 18.49
CA VAL A 444 -6.25 -15.55 17.14
C VAL A 444 -5.02 -16.43 16.92
N MET A 445 -3.84 -15.95 17.30
CA MET A 445 -2.58 -16.70 17.16
C MET A 445 -2.53 -17.91 18.10
N ALA A 446 -3.17 -17.84 19.27
CA ALA A 446 -3.32 -18.96 20.19
C ALA A 446 -4.38 -20.00 19.76
N GLY A 447 -5.12 -19.75 18.67
CA GLY A 447 -6.13 -20.70 18.16
C GLY A 447 -7.45 -20.73 18.94
N LYS A 448 -7.68 -19.79 19.87
CA LYS A 448 -8.91 -19.75 20.70
C LYS A 448 -10.19 -19.62 19.88
N HIS A 449 -10.11 -18.94 18.73
CA HIS A 449 -11.22 -18.83 17.79
C HIS A 449 -11.64 -20.18 17.20
N LEU A 450 -10.68 -21.09 16.96
CA LEU A 450 -10.95 -22.45 16.49
C LEU A 450 -11.56 -23.28 17.62
N GLU A 451 -11.02 -23.19 18.83
CA GLU A 451 -11.57 -23.89 20.01
C GLU A 451 -13.03 -23.50 20.27
N LYS A 452 -13.35 -22.20 20.19
CA LYS A 452 -14.73 -21.72 20.32
C LYS A 452 -15.63 -22.29 19.23
N ARG A 453 -15.20 -22.26 17.97
CA ARG A 453 -15.96 -22.81 16.84
C ARG A 453 -16.19 -24.31 16.96
N GLU A 454 -15.19 -25.06 17.41
CA GLU A 454 -15.33 -26.49 17.69
C GLU A 454 -16.30 -26.77 18.85
N LYS A 455 -16.24 -25.98 19.92
CA LYS A 455 -17.18 -26.07 21.04
C LYS A 455 -18.61 -25.81 20.59
N GLU A 456 -18.84 -24.75 19.82
CA GLU A 456 -20.16 -24.44 19.24
C GLU A 456 -20.66 -25.54 18.30
N LYS A 457 -19.76 -26.14 17.49
CA LYS A 457 -20.11 -27.27 16.64
C LYS A 457 -20.53 -28.48 17.46
N ARG A 458 -19.77 -28.83 18.51
CA ARG A 458 -20.10 -29.93 19.43
C ARG A 458 -21.43 -29.69 20.16
N GLU A 459 -21.72 -28.46 20.57
CA GLU A 459 -23.00 -28.10 21.19
C GLU A 459 -24.17 -28.25 20.20
N LYS A 460 -24.02 -27.77 18.96
CA LYS A 460 -25.02 -27.94 17.89
C LYS A 460 -25.26 -29.40 17.54
N ASP A 461 -24.21 -30.21 17.49
CA ASP A 461 -24.33 -31.64 17.18
C ASP A 461 -25.05 -32.39 18.32
N LYS A 462 -24.77 -32.04 19.58
CA LYS A 462 -25.51 -32.55 20.75
C LYS A 462 -26.99 -32.17 20.72
N ASP A 463 -27.33 -30.96 20.29
CA ASP A 463 -28.72 -30.53 20.23
C ASP A 463 -29.47 -31.19 19.07
N LYS A 464 -28.82 -31.37 17.90
CA LYS A 464 -29.37 -32.17 16.80
C LYS A 464 -29.61 -33.63 17.20
N GLU A 465 -28.71 -34.23 17.96
CA GLU A 465 -28.86 -35.60 18.46
C GLU A 465 -30.07 -35.70 19.42
N LYS A 466 -30.22 -34.76 20.37
CA LYS A 466 -31.40 -34.69 21.24
C LYS A 466 -32.70 -34.51 20.46
N ASP A 467 -32.70 -33.69 19.42
CA ASP A 467 -33.89 -33.46 18.60
C ASP A 467 -34.25 -34.70 17.77
N LYS A 468 -33.24 -35.41 17.27
CA LYS A 468 -33.44 -36.70 16.59
C LYS A 468 -34.01 -37.75 17.56
N ASP A 469 -33.47 -37.86 18.78
CA ASP A 469 -33.97 -38.77 19.81
C ASP A 469 -35.41 -38.46 20.21
N ARG A 470 -35.77 -37.17 20.30
CA ARG A 470 -37.15 -36.73 20.55
C ARG A 470 -38.07 -37.12 19.40
N ALA A 471 -37.66 -36.87 18.17
CA ALA A 471 -38.43 -37.23 16.97
C ALA A 471 -38.64 -38.74 16.86
N ASP A 472 -37.63 -39.54 17.17
CA ASP A 472 -37.73 -41.00 17.13
C ASP A 472 -38.63 -41.54 18.27
N LYS A 473 -38.57 -40.95 19.47
CA LYS A 473 -39.51 -41.26 20.57
C LYS A 473 -40.96 -40.90 20.23
N ASP A 474 -41.19 -39.79 19.56
CA ASP A 474 -42.54 -39.39 19.17
C ASP A 474 -43.08 -40.29 18.04
N ARG A 475 -42.23 -40.68 17.09
CA ARG A 475 -42.58 -41.70 16.07
C ARG A 475 -42.90 -43.06 16.69
N GLU A 476 -42.20 -43.46 17.74
CA GLU A 476 -42.48 -44.70 18.47
C GLU A 476 -43.85 -44.63 19.16
N LYS A 477 -44.13 -43.53 19.88
CA LYS A 477 -45.44 -43.30 20.50
C LYS A 477 -46.59 -43.30 19.49
N ASP A 478 -46.38 -42.70 18.32
CA ASP A 478 -47.40 -42.68 17.26
C ASP A 478 -47.63 -44.08 16.66
N ARG A 479 -46.58 -44.87 16.49
CA ARG A 479 -46.70 -46.29 16.09
C ARG A 479 -47.46 -47.10 17.13
N ASP A 480 -47.19 -46.89 18.41
CA ASP A 480 -47.89 -47.60 19.49
C ASP A 480 -49.35 -47.18 19.60
N ARG A 481 -49.67 -45.89 19.42
CA ARG A 481 -51.04 -45.39 19.31
C ARG A 481 -51.78 -45.97 18.11
N ALA A 482 -51.13 -46.10 16.96
CA ALA A 482 -51.73 -46.72 15.78
C ALA A 482 -52.06 -48.20 16.04
N LYS A 483 -51.11 -48.97 16.60
CA LYS A 483 -51.32 -50.37 16.99
C LYS A 483 -52.45 -50.53 18.01
N ALA A 484 -52.60 -49.60 18.95
CA ALA A 484 -53.67 -49.63 19.94
C ALA A 484 -55.05 -49.41 19.29
N LYS A 485 -55.16 -48.47 18.34
CA LYS A 485 -56.40 -48.22 17.58
C LYS A 485 -56.80 -49.39 16.70
N ASP A 486 -55.84 -50.08 16.10
CA ASP A 486 -56.13 -51.27 15.28
C ASP A 486 -56.68 -52.41 16.15
N LYS A 487 -56.09 -52.65 17.34
CA LYS A 487 -56.60 -53.63 18.31
C LYS A 487 -58.00 -53.32 18.86
N GLU A 488 -58.41 -52.06 18.85
CA GLU A 488 -59.75 -51.64 19.29
C GLU A 488 -60.80 -51.86 18.20
N LYS A 489 -60.42 -51.77 16.91
CA LYS A 489 -61.32 -52.08 15.78
C LYS A 489 -61.59 -53.56 15.57
N ASP A 490 -60.66 -54.42 16.00
CA ASP A 490 -60.80 -55.87 15.90
C ASP A 490 -61.67 -56.48 17.03
N LYS A 491 -62.07 -55.67 18.02
CA LYS A 491 -63.00 -56.03 19.09
C LYS A 491 -64.40 -55.49 18.80
#